data_AF-A0A960STV4-F1
#
_entry.id   AF-A0A960STV4-F1
#
_cell.length_a   1.000
_cell.length_b   1.000
_cell.length_c   1.000
_cell.angle_alpha   90.00
_cell.angle_beta   90.00
_cell.angle_gamma   90.00
#
_symmetry.space_group_name_H-M   'P 1'
#
loop_
_entity.id
_entity.type
_entity.pdbx_description
1 polymer ?
#
loop_
_entity_poly.entity_id
_entity_poly.type
_entity_poly.pdbx_seq_one_letter_code
_entity_poly.pdbx_strand_id
1 'polypeptide(L)'
;MKKRGIVLLGAMVGCLVAGFWWFPRSTPAADRTKSGENDDGSRSVAASGPSEPPVRRSRERSDAPVRDGGLSRHDAGKWISFILPHVEGNDVTAHQALAILKEAYLDACFRSREKPLELGFSIEAAREVRVSFSLEGRSLVECVNHIAALAGLEVRRVGTTFELARGEAADQIAELSVRKDPSTMPRLLKLAGRQDTVGDGDWEGLLRTSGFILESGTSLTEDAGGHLVVKGSNAEIARVRSALKLAAQHGRQIKLTTRLISTDAPVDLAKPNLTPDEWQALMRELASRKGTELTTEPSVTAREGEHANMEIIREKIEGDRIVGWTGLKHEISATRAGLKIVGSDKSEKRPEVDDGSGWLSENDFALHPGETDVRLVSSGNGIYRYRLLTVTPIDAAGRPLDGSDKPQDPGQTSTGSPMANAVTGKAGFVFSPYNNKIVDVRGVPSGTLVMDPSYPASEKKVFRVP
;
A
#
# COMPACT_ATOMS: atom_id res chain seq x y z
N MET A 1 7.72 7.67 -75.92
CA MET A 1 7.54 6.50 -75.03
C MET A 1 7.02 7.00 -73.69
N LYS A 2 5.74 6.75 -73.38
CA LYS A 2 5.02 7.25 -72.20
C LYS A 2 5.26 6.29 -71.02
N LYS A 3 5.79 6.78 -69.89
CA LYS A 3 5.77 6.07 -68.61
C LYS A 3 4.63 6.63 -67.76
N ARG A 4 3.63 5.79 -67.50
CA ARG A 4 2.53 6.03 -66.56
C ARG A 4 3.01 5.65 -65.17
N GLY A 5 2.99 6.60 -64.23
CA GLY A 5 3.10 6.33 -62.79
C GLY A 5 1.71 6.03 -62.25
N ILE A 6 1.55 4.87 -61.63
CA ILE A 6 0.32 4.36 -61.03
C ILE A 6 0.08 5.10 -59.71
N VAL A 7 -1.07 5.75 -59.59
CA VAL A 7 -1.64 6.26 -58.35
C VAL A 7 -2.35 5.10 -57.66
N LEU A 8 -1.92 4.74 -56.46
CA LEU A 8 -2.56 3.72 -55.63
C LEU A 8 -3.34 4.44 -54.51
N LEU A 9 -4.65 4.47 -54.69
CA LEU A 9 -5.65 4.87 -53.70
C LEU A 9 -5.72 3.77 -52.64
N GLY A 10 -5.34 4.07 -51.39
CA GLY A 10 -5.53 3.21 -50.23
C GLY A 10 -6.58 3.81 -49.30
N ALA A 11 -7.71 3.13 -49.19
CA ALA A 11 -8.93 3.59 -48.53
C ALA A 11 -8.78 3.82 -47.02
N MET A 12 -9.44 4.88 -46.53
CA MET A 12 -9.75 5.08 -45.11
C MET A 12 -10.67 3.97 -44.61
N VAL A 13 -10.32 3.37 -43.48
CA VAL A 13 -11.25 2.62 -42.62
C VAL A 13 -11.44 3.46 -41.36
N GLY A 14 -12.59 4.13 -41.29
CA GLY A 14 -13.10 4.73 -40.05
C GLY A 14 -13.77 3.64 -39.22
N CYS A 15 -13.25 3.39 -38.01
CA CYS A 15 -13.96 2.60 -37.01
C CYS A 15 -14.77 3.55 -36.12
N LEU A 16 -16.06 3.63 -36.42
CA LEU A 16 -17.10 4.12 -35.51
C LEU A 16 -17.23 3.15 -34.33
N VAL A 17 -16.96 3.65 -33.13
CA VAL A 17 -17.31 2.99 -31.87
C VAL A 17 -18.77 3.29 -31.57
N ALA A 18 -19.64 2.32 -31.84
CA ALA A 18 -21.02 2.29 -31.36
C ALA A 18 -21.34 0.85 -30.94
N GLY A 19 -20.91 0.49 -29.73
CA GLY A 19 -21.19 -0.80 -29.10
C GLY A 19 -22.17 -0.62 -27.96
N PHE A 20 -23.43 -0.89 -28.26
CA PHE A 20 -24.57 -0.99 -27.35
C PHE A 20 -24.24 -1.75 -26.06
N TRP A 21 -24.39 -1.09 -24.91
CA TRP A 21 -24.55 -1.73 -23.61
C TRP A 21 -26.00 -2.15 -23.45
N TRP A 22 -26.28 -3.46 -23.57
CA TRP A 22 -27.57 -4.04 -23.21
C TRP A 22 -27.37 -4.94 -21.99
N PHE A 23 -27.65 -4.40 -20.81
CA PHE A 23 -27.82 -5.18 -19.58
C PHE A 23 -29.25 -5.74 -19.55
N PRO A 24 -29.47 -7.05 -19.34
CA PRO A 24 -30.79 -7.55 -19.03
C PRO A 24 -31.16 -7.13 -17.59
N ARG A 25 -32.21 -6.31 -17.48
CA ARG A 25 -32.92 -6.07 -16.21
C ARG A 25 -33.57 -7.37 -15.76
N SER A 26 -33.17 -7.87 -14.59
CA SER A 26 -33.94 -8.87 -13.84
C SER A 26 -35.28 -8.27 -13.41
N THR A 27 -36.37 -8.84 -13.91
CA THR A 27 -37.74 -8.60 -13.43
C THR A 27 -37.96 -9.28 -12.07
N PRO A 28 -38.73 -8.68 -11.14
CA PRO A 28 -39.15 -9.35 -9.93
C PRO A 28 -40.26 -10.37 -10.24
N ALA A 29 -40.18 -11.52 -9.58
CA ALA A 29 -41.15 -12.60 -9.67
C ALA A 29 -42.54 -12.13 -9.20
N ALA A 30 -43.54 -12.38 -10.05
CA ALA A 30 -44.95 -12.23 -9.71
C ALA A 30 -45.39 -13.38 -8.81
N ASP A 31 -45.91 -13.00 -7.65
CA ASP A 31 -46.47 -13.88 -6.64
C ASP A 31 -47.82 -14.46 -7.11
N ARG A 32 -48.03 -15.75 -6.83
CA ARG A 32 -49.15 -16.54 -7.34
C ARG A 32 -50.18 -16.67 -6.23
N THR A 33 -51.31 -16.00 -6.42
CA THR A 33 -52.52 -16.12 -5.60
C THR A 33 -53.01 -17.57 -5.53
N LYS A 34 -53.18 -18.08 -4.30
CA LYS A 34 -54.21 -19.06 -3.98
C LYS A 34 -54.90 -18.68 -2.66
N SER A 35 -56.22 -18.64 -2.78
CA SER A 35 -57.27 -18.38 -1.80
C SER A 35 -57.24 -19.30 -0.58
N GLY A 36 -57.62 -18.76 0.58
CA GLY A 36 -57.94 -19.52 1.79
C GLY A 36 -58.24 -18.62 2.99
N GLU A 37 -59.41 -17.96 2.96
CA GLU A 37 -60.39 -17.80 4.06
C GLU A 37 -59.93 -18.10 5.51
N ASN A 38 -59.75 -17.06 6.35
CA ASN A 38 -60.49 -16.82 7.61
C ASN A 38 -59.85 -15.78 8.54
N ASP A 39 -60.76 -15.06 9.22
CA ASP A 39 -60.69 -14.40 10.54
C ASP A 39 -59.80 -13.19 10.80
N ASP A 40 -60.50 -12.04 10.87
CA ASP A 40 -60.65 -11.14 12.02
C ASP A 40 -59.45 -10.88 12.96
N GLY A 41 -59.06 -9.61 13.03
CA GLY A 41 -58.10 -9.15 14.04
C GLY A 41 -57.50 -7.78 13.76
N SER A 42 -58.29 -6.73 13.96
CA SER A 42 -57.84 -5.34 13.94
C SER A 42 -56.72 -5.09 14.97
N ARG A 43 -55.55 -4.60 14.53
CA ARG A 43 -54.62 -3.87 15.40
C ARG A 43 -53.85 -2.80 14.63
N SER A 44 -54.01 -1.58 15.11
CA SER A 44 -53.37 -0.34 14.71
C SER A 44 -51.85 -0.40 14.84
N VAL A 45 -51.14 0.06 13.81
CA VAL A 45 -49.69 0.31 13.87
C VAL A 45 -49.45 1.82 13.95
N ALA A 46 -48.82 2.20 15.06
CA ALA A 46 -48.43 3.55 15.41
C ALA A 46 -47.18 4.00 14.64
N ALA A 47 -47.01 5.32 14.64
CA ALA A 47 -46.07 6.10 13.85
C ALA A 47 -44.58 5.77 14.08
N SER A 48 -43.84 5.82 12.98
CA SER A 48 -42.39 5.73 12.88
C SER A 48 -41.71 6.97 13.48
N GLY A 49 -40.89 6.76 14.51
CA GLY A 49 -39.94 7.77 15.01
C GLY A 49 -38.63 7.78 14.22
N PRO A 50 -37.83 8.85 14.32
CA PRO A 50 -36.57 9.01 13.58
C PRO A 50 -35.50 8.03 14.07
N SER A 51 -34.88 7.34 13.12
CA SER A 51 -33.81 6.37 13.31
C SER A 51 -32.52 7.01 13.82
N GLU A 52 -32.04 6.56 14.98
CA GLU A 52 -30.67 6.80 15.46
C GLU A 52 -29.64 6.18 14.49
N PRO A 53 -28.48 6.84 14.28
CA PRO A 53 -27.41 6.29 13.46
C PRO A 53 -26.80 5.03 14.10
N PRO A 54 -26.38 4.02 13.30
CA PRO A 54 -25.88 2.76 13.82
C PRO A 54 -24.54 2.95 14.53
N VAL A 55 -24.50 2.67 15.82
CA VAL A 55 -23.27 2.50 16.60
C VAL A 55 -22.50 1.32 16.00
N ARG A 56 -21.27 1.56 15.50
CA ARG A 56 -20.36 0.52 15.03
C ARG A 56 -20.22 -0.54 16.13
N ARG A 57 -20.69 -1.77 15.86
CA ARG A 57 -20.41 -2.93 16.70
C ARG A 57 -18.90 -3.13 16.71
N SER A 58 -18.28 -2.87 17.85
CA SER A 58 -16.92 -3.31 18.16
C SER A 58 -16.82 -4.78 17.78
N ARG A 59 -15.94 -5.10 16.82
CA ARG A 59 -15.64 -6.50 16.46
C ARG A 59 -15.33 -7.25 17.75
N GLU A 60 -16.15 -8.25 18.08
CA GLU A 60 -15.81 -9.22 19.12
C GLU A 60 -14.46 -9.81 18.74
N ARG A 61 -13.44 -9.48 19.54
CA ARG A 61 -12.11 -10.07 19.42
C ARG A 61 -12.31 -11.58 19.58
N SER A 62 -11.99 -12.34 18.55
CA SER A 62 -11.94 -13.79 18.67
C SER A 62 -10.87 -14.12 19.71
N ASP A 63 -11.29 -14.69 20.85
CA ASP A 63 -10.44 -15.11 21.96
C ASP A 63 -9.58 -16.36 21.63
N ALA A 64 -9.23 -16.56 20.35
CA ALA A 64 -8.30 -17.61 19.97
C ALA A 64 -6.96 -17.33 20.66
N PRO A 65 -6.43 -18.27 21.47
CA PRO A 65 -5.17 -18.06 22.18
C PRO A 65 -4.06 -17.81 21.17
N VAL A 66 -3.59 -16.56 21.13
CA VAL A 66 -2.46 -16.15 20.31
C VAL A 66 -1.27 -16.99 20.74
N ARG A 67 -0.80 -17.89 19.87
CA ARG A 67 0.47 -18.59 20.08
C ARG A 67 1.52 -17.52 20.31
N ASP A 68 2.19 -17.59 21.45
CA ASP A 68 3.17 -16.64 21.98
C ASP A 68 4.49 -16.63 21.18
N GLY A 69 4.39 -16.74 19.84
CA GLY A 69 5.49 -16.56 18.93
C GLY A 69 6.01 -15.14 19.12
N GLY A 70 7.21 -15.03 19.70
CA GLY A 70 7.76 -13.80 20.27
C GLY A 70 7.41 -12.55 19.46
N LEU A 71 6.63 -11.66 20.07
CA LEU A 71 6.27 -10.37 19.47
C LEU A 71 7.54 -9.59 19.15
N SER A 72 7.68 -9.16 17.89
CA SER A 72 8.80 -8.30 17.49
C SER A 72 8.66 -6.94 18.17
N ARG A 73 9.74 -6.40 18.76
CA ARG A 73 9.76 -5.02 19.26
C ARG A 73 10.21 -4.09 18.15
N HIS A 74 9.46 -3.03 17.88
CA HIS A 74 9.92 -1.90 17.09
C HIS A 74 10.52 -0.81 17.98
N ASP A 75 11.44 -0.04 17.41
CA ASP A 75 11.94 1.18 18.05
C ASP A 75 11.06 2.38 17.69
N ALA A 76 11.19 3.44 18.49
CA ALA A 76 10.41 4.65 18.26
C ALA A 76 10.82 5.34 16.94
N GLY A 77 12.08 5.23 16.50
CA GLY A 77 12.56 5.82 15.25
C GLY A 77 11.78 5.32 14.03
N LYS A 78 11.34 4.06 14.07
CA LYS A 78 10.54 3.41 13.00
C LYS A 78 9.08 3.88 12.91
N TRP A 79 8.60 4.78 13.77
CA TRP A 79 7.24 5.34 13.62
C TRP A 79 6.99 6.09 12.31
N ILE A 80 8.06 6.56 11.66
CA ILE A 80 7.99 7.18 10.32
C ILE A 80 7.55 6.17 9.26
N SER A 81 7.88 4.88 9.43
CA SER A 81 7.49 3.80 8.53
C SER A 81 6.38 2.89 9.10
N PHE A 82 5.90 3.18 10.32
CA PHE A 82 4.85 2.41 10.98
C PHE A 82 3.48 2.77 10.42
N ILE A 83 2.91 1.92 9.56
CA ILE A 83 1.65 2.17 8.86
C ILE A 83 0.45 1.81 9.73
N LEU A 84 -0.52 2.72 9.81
CA LEU A 84 -1.80 2.47 10.49
C LEU A 84 -2.82 1.84 9.53
N PRO A 85 -3.74 0.99 10.04
CA PRO A 85 -4.92 0.58 9.29
C PRO A 85 -5.80 1.78 8.93
N HIS A 86 -6.89 1.57 8.21
CA HIS A 86 -7.88 2.62 7.96
C HIS A 86 -8.38 3.23 9.28
N VAL A 87 -8.25 4.55 9.42
CA VAL A 87 -8.71 5.32 10.57
C VAL A 87 -9.55 6.48 10.10
N GLU A 88 -10.70 6.69 10.73
CA GLU A 88 -11.57 7.82 10.43
C GLU A 88 -12.19 8.38 11.71
N GLY A 89 -12.46 9.68 11.68
CA GLY A 89 -13.17 10.41 12.72
C GLY A 89 -14.00 11.49 12.07
N ASN A 90 -15.24 11.66 12.53
CA ASN A 90 -16.17 12.65 12.01
C ASN A 90 -16.53 13.62 13.12
N ASP A 91 -16.25 14.91 12.92
CA ASP A 91 -16.60 15.98 13.85
C ASP A 91 -16.08 15.72 15.28
N VAL A 92 -14.81 15.30 15.41
CA VAL A 92 -14.19 14.96 16.70
C VAL A 92 -13.21 16.04 17.14
N THR A 93 -13.02 16.22 18.45
CA THR A 93 -11.95 17.10 18.97
C THR A 93 -10.56 16.52 18.65
N ALA A 94 -9.53 17.37 18.65
CA ALA A 94 -8.14 16.90 18.46
C ALA A 94 -7.73 15.79 19.48
N HIS A 95 -8.16 15.89 20.74
CA HIS A 95 -7.91 14.86 21.75
C HIS A 95 -8.56 13.52 21.39
N GLN A 96 -9.84 13.54 20.99
CA GLN A 96 -10.56 12.34 20.55
C GLN A 96 -9.92 11.75 19.28
N ALA A 97 -9.53 12.60 18.33
CA ALA A 97 -8.86 12.19 17.09
C ALA A 97 -7.54 11.44 17.37
N LEU A 98 -6.71 11.94 18.30
CA LEU A 98 -5.47 11.27 18.73
C LEU A 98 -5.74 9.98 19.52
N ALA A 99 -6.82 9.92 20.30
CA ALA A 99 -7.23 8.67 20.97
C ALA A 99 -7.62 7.59 19.94
N ILE A 100 -8.38 7.95 18.91
CA ILE A 100 -8.72 7.05 17.79
C ILE A 100 -7.44 6.57 17.09
N LEU A 101 -6.46 7.45 16.84
CA LEU A 101 -5.15 7.04 16.30
C LEU A 101 -4.41 6.07 17.21
N LYS A 102 -4.47 6.26 18.53
CA LYS A 102 -3.85 5.35 19.51
C LYS A 102 -4.45 3.96 19.41
N GLU A 103 -5.77 3.85 19.30
CA GLU A 103 -6.46 2.57 19.12
C GLU A 103 -6.05 1.89 17.81
N ALA A 104 -6.00 2.65 16.71
CA ALA A 104 -5.53 2.14 15.43
C ALA A 104 -4.07 1.68 15.46
N TYR A 105 -3.21 2.38 16.20
CA TYR A 105 -1.83 1.95 16.45
C TYR A 105 -1.75 0.63 17.23
N LEU A 106 -2.59 0.45 18.23
CA LEU A 106 -2.67 -0.80 18.98
C LEU A 106 -3.20 -1.96 18.11
N ASP A 107 -4.20 -1.70 17.26
CA ASP A 107 -4.69 -2.68 16.28
C ASP A 107 -3.59 -3.06 15.27
N ALA A 108 -2.87 -2.06 14.75
CA ALA A 108 -1.73 -2.29 13.87
C ALA A 108 -0.68 -3.21 14.51
N CYS A 109 -0.29 -2.91 15.76
CA CYS A 109 0.65 -3.73 16.53
C CYS A 109 0.14 -5.17 16.71
N PHE A 110 -1.15 -5.34 17.02
CA PHE A 110 -1.76 -6.66 17.17
C PHE A 110 -1.68 -7.45 15.86
N ARG A 111 -2.11 -6.85 14.75
CA ARG A 111 -2.12 -7.49 13.42
C ARG A 111 -0.71 -7.81 12.92
N SER A 112 0.25 -6.92 13.15
CA SER A 112 1.65 -7.11 12.76
C SER A 112 2.46 -7.97 13.74
N ARG A 113 1.85 -8.42 14.85
CA ARG A 113 2.52 -9.16 15.93
C ARG A 113 3.72 -8.39 16.48
N GLU A 114 3.55 -7.09 16.66
CA GLU A 114 4.52 -6.18 17.24
C GLU A 114 4.13 -5.80 18.68
N LYS A 115 5.13 -5.62 19.54
CA LYS A 115 4.88 -5.15 20.90
C LYS A 115 4.64 -3.63 20.89
N PRO A 116 3.50 -3.13 21.38
CA PRO A 116 3.23 -1.69 21.38
C PRO A 116 4.19 -0.96 22.32
N LEU A 117 4.75 0.14 21.83
CA LEU A 117 5.38 1.19 22.65
C LEU A 117 4.33 2.08 23.33
N GLU A 118 4.71 2.69 24.45
CA GLU A 118 3.86 3.63 25.19
C GLU A 118 3.75 4.96 24.43
N LEU A 119 2.69 5.09 23.64
CA LEU A 119 2.40 6.27 22.84
C LEU A 119 1.72 7.35 23.68
N GLY A 120 2.38 8.50 23.78
CA GLY A 120 1.90 9.69 24.49
C GLY A 120 1.52 10.84 23.56
N PHE A 121 0.52 11.62 23.96
CA PHE A 121 0.10 12.86 23.28
C PHE A 121 -0.03 13.97 24.32
N SER A 122 0.53 15.14 24.01
CA SER A 122 0.39 16.36 24.81
C SER A 122 -0.09 17.48 23.90
N ILE A 123 -1.23 18.10 24.22
CA ILE A 123 -1.79 19.21 23.42
C ILE A 123 -1.74 20.47 24.28
N GLU A 124 -1.05 21.50 23.80
CA GLU A 124 -1.09 22.83 24.41
C GLU A 124 -2.51 23.39 24.27
N ALA A 125 -3.09 23.89 25.38
CA ALA A 125 -4.47 24.38 25.55
C ALA A 125 -5.16 24.79 24.23
N ALA A 126 -5.65 23.79 23.52
CA ALA A 126 -6.20 24.00 22.19
C ALA A 126 -7.62 24.53 22.34
N ARG A 127 -8.00 25.45 21.44
CA ARG A 127 -9.42 25.68 21.18
C ARG A 127 -10.07 24.33 20.87
N GLU A 128 -11.34 24.16 21.20
CA GLU A 128 -12.13 22.97 20.85
C GLU A 128 -12.39 22.91 19.33
N VAL A 129 -11.32 22.82 18.55
CA VAL A 129 -11.38 22.64 17.10
C VAL A 129 -11.84 21.23 16.84
N ARG A 130 -12.96 21.13 16.12
CA ARG A 130 -13.50 19.86 15.65
C ARG A 130 -12.95 19.58 14.26
N VAL A 131 -12.53 18.35 14.04
CA VAL A 131 -11.89 17.88 12.80
C VAL A 131 -12.61 16.64 12.29
N SER A 132 -12.60 16.48 10.97
CA SER A 132 -13.03 15.27 10.30
C SER A 132 -11.88 14.75 9.44
N PHE A 133 -11.63 13.45 9.45
CA PHE A 133 -10.51 12.85 8.71
C PHE A 133 -10.82 11.40 8.32
N SER A 134 -10.24 10.95 7.21
CA SER A 134 -10.22 9.55 6.77
C SER A 134 -8.85 9.22 6.20
N LEU A 135 -8.11 8.35 6.89
CA LEU A 135 -6.70 8.07 6.63
C LEU A 135 -6.49 6.56 6.46
N GLU A 136 -5.96 6.17 5.30
CA GLU A 136 -5.71 4.77 4.95
C GLU A 136 -4.25 4.62 4.46
N GLY A 137 -3.54 3.61 4.97
CA GLY A 137 -2.18 3.26 4.50
C GLY A 137 -1.13 4.34 4.78
N ARG A 138 -1.31 5.13 5.85
CA ARG A 138 -0.41 6.23 6.23
C ARG A 138 0.42 5.88 7.45
N SER A 139 1.61 6.46 7.56
CA SER A 139 2.42 6.29 8.77
C SER A 139 1.79 6.98 9.98
N LEU A 140 2.08 6.48 11.18
CA LEU A 140 1.64 7.10 12.44
C LEU A 140 2.02 8.59 12.49
N VAL A 141 3.25 8.92 12.10
CA VAL A 141 3.75 10.31 12.08
C VAL A 141 2.95 11.18 11.09
N GLU A 142 2.66 10.67 9.89
CA GLU A 142 1.83 11.40 8.92
C GLU A 142 0.41 11.61 9.42
N CYS A 143 -0.20 10.59 10.06
CA CYS A 143 -1.52 10.73 10.65
C CYS A 143 -1.57 11.79 11.75
N VAL A 144 -0.58 11.78 12.66
CA VAL A 144 -0.51 12.78 13.75
C VAL A 144 -0.28 14.18 13.17
N ASN A 145 0.65 14.34 12.22
CA ASN A 145 0.88 15.61 11.54
C ASN A 145 -0.35 16.11 10.80
N HIS A 146 -1.15 15.21 10.23
CA HIS A 146 -2.38 15.58 9.55
C HIS A 146 -3.45 16.08 10.51
N ILE A 147 -3.69 15.36 11.61
CA ILE A 147 -4.64 15.78 12.64
C ILE A 147 -4.21 17.09 13.29
N ALA A 148 -2.92 17.24 13.60
CA ALA A 148 -2.38 18.48 14.12
C ALA A 148 -2.58 19.64 13.14
N ALA A 149 -2.26 19.42 11.86
CA ALA A 149 -2.50 20.41 10.82
C ALA A 149 -3.97 20.80 10.78
N LEU A 150 -4.91 19.84 10.69
CA LEU A 150 -6.37 20.12 10.71
C LEU A 150 -6.80 20.96 11.92
N ALA A 151 -6.16 20.76 13.08
CA ALA A 151 -6.40 21.52 14.30
C ALA A 151 -5.66 22.88 14.36
N GLY A 152 -4.86 23.23 13.35
CA GLY A 152 -4.03 24.45 13.33
C GLY A 152 -2.82 24.38 14.25
N LEU A 153 -2.32 23.19 14.52
CA LEU A 153 -1.20 22.90 15.43
C LEU A 153 0.01 22.36 14.65
N GLU A 154 1.19 22.56 15.24
CA GLU A 154 2.44 21.95 14.81
C GLU A 154 2.81 20.79 15.73
N VAL A 155 3.49 19.78 15.18
CA VAL A 155 3.89 18.59 15.94
C VAL A 155 5.38 18.65 16.21
N ARG A 156 5.74 18.55 17.49
CA ARG A 156 7.09 18.25 17.95
C ARG A 156 7.11 16.87 18.56
N ARG A 157 8.15 16.10 18.25
CA ARG A 157 8.30 14.74 18.79
C ARG A 157 9.39 14.72 19.86
N VAL A 158 9.05 14.24 21.05
CA VAL A 158 9.97 14.07 22.18
C VAL A 158 9.90 12.61 22.64
N GLY A 159 10.83 11.78 22.16
CA GLY A 159 10.85 10.35 22.45
C GLY A 159 9.62 9.61 21.89
N THR A 160 8.78 9.10 22.80
CA THR A 160 7.51 8.42 22.49
C THR A 160 6.27 9.31 22.64
N THR A 161 6.48 10.60 22.92
CA THR A 161 5.40 11.58 23.06
C THR A 161 5.39 12.52 21.85
N PHE A 162 4.19 12.77 21.34
CA PHE A 162 3.92 13.83 20.37
C PHE A 162 3.35 15.04 21.11
N GLU A 163 4.05 16.16 21.02
CA GLU A 163 3.65 17.45 21.57
C GLU A 163 3.05 18.27 20.43
N LEU A 164 1.79 18.68 20.58
CA LEU A 164 1.05 19.48 19.63
C LEU A 164 0.88 20.88 20.22
N ALA A 165 1.43 21.89 19.55
CA ALA A 165 1.45 23.27 20.02
C ALA A 165 1.16 24.23 18.86
N ARG A 166 0.72 25.46 19.17
CA ARG A 166 0.55 26.48 18.13
C ARG A 166 1.93 27.01 17.74
N GLY A 167 2.27 26.99 16.45
CA GLY A 167 3.52 27.58 15.98
C GLY A 167 3.57 29.08 16.24
N GLU A 168 4.74 29.62 16.61
CA GLU A 168 4.92 31.07 16.88
C GLU A 168 4.56 31.95 15.67
N ALA A 169 4.72 31.41 14.47
CA ALA A 169 4.41 32.08 13.20
C ALA A 169 3.03 31.70 12.63
N ALA A 170 2.17 30.99 13.39
CA ALA A 170 0.91 30.43 12.89
C ALA A 170 0.00 31.47 12.21
N ASP A 171 -0.02 32.70 12.73
CA ASP A 171 -0.87 33.80 12.25
C ASP A 171 -0.24 34.66 11.16
N GLN A 172 1.04 34.44 10.84
CA GLN A 172 1.70 35.18 9.77
C GLN A 172 1.13 34.75 8.42
N ILE A 173 0.90 35.73 7.55
CA ILE A 173 0.44 35.48 6.18
C ILE A 173 1.60 34.88 5.38
N ALA A 174 1.33 33.77 4.70
CA ALA A 174 2.24 33.15 3.77
C ALA A 174 1.55 32.80 2.45
N GLU A 175 2.34 32.27 1.52
CA GLU A 175 1.88 31.81 0.22
C GLU A 175 2.42 30.39 -0.05
N LEU A 176 1.56 29.51 -0.56
CA LEU A 176 1.90 28.15 -0.98
C LEU A 176 1.54 28.02 -2.46
N SER A 177 2.50 27.64 -3.30
CA SER A 177 2.26 27.29 -4.70
C SER A 177 2.54 25.80 -4.92
N VAL A 178 1.54 25.05 -5.38
CA VAL A 178 1.64 23.61 -5.65
C VAL A 178 1.14 23.32 -7.05
N ARG A 179 1.92 22.57 -7.83
CA ARG A 179 1.51 22.14 -9.18
C ARG A 179 0.29 21.23 -9.09
N LYS A 180 -0.75 21.51 -9.89
CA LYS A 180 -1.93 20.64 -10.00
C LYS A 180 -1.51 19.31 -10.63
N ASP A 181 -1.63 18.23 -9.86
CA ASP A 181 -1.68 16.88 -10.39
C ASP A 181 -3.16 16.47 -10.53
N PRO A 182 -3.64 16.14 -11.76
CA PRO A 182 -5.00 15.66 -11.99
C PRO A 182 -5.43 14.51 -11.07
N SER A 183 -4.48 13.71 -10.58
CA SER A 183 -4.76 12.60 -9.65
C SER A 183 -5.05 13.04 -8.21
N THR A 184 -4.73 14.29 -7.86
CA THR A 184 -4.88 14.84 -6.50
C THR A 184 -6.37 15.03 -6.15
N MET A 185 -7.18 15.50 -7.10
CA MET A 185 -8.59 15.84 -6.84
C MET A 185 -9.43 14.63 -6.42
N PRO A 186 -9.45 13.50 -7.16
CA PRO A 186 -10.19 12.32 -6.73
C PRO A 186 -9.71 11.75 -5.38
N ARG A 187 -8.42 11.95 -5.05
CA ARG A 187 -7.83 11.45 -3.81
C ARG A 187 -8.15 12.31 -2.60
N LEU A 188 -8.22 13.63 -2.77
CA LEU A 188 -8.73 14.52 -1.72
C LEU A 188 -10.19 14.18 -1.38
N LEU A 189 -11.02 13.92 -2.40
CA LEU A 189 -12.39 13.45 -2.18
C LEU A 189 -12.45 12.11 -1.44
N LYS A 190 -11.53 11.18 -1.75
CA LYS A 190 -11.40 9.93 -0.98
C LYS A 190 -11.00 10.20 0.48
N LEU A 191 -10.08 11.13 0.74
CA LEU A 191 -9.69 11.53 2.12
C LEU A 191 -10.85 12.17 2.89
N ALA A 192 -11.81 12.76 2.18
CA ALA A 192 -13.07 13.26 2.74
C ALA A 192 -14.07 12.15 3.10
N GLY A 193 -13.81 10.89 2.71
CA GLY A 193 -14.78 9.81 2.79
C GLY A 193 -16.00 10.00 1.88
N ARG A 194 -15.89 10.79 0.80
CA ARG A 194 -16.99 11.09 -0.13
C ARG A 194 -16.71 10.56 -1.54
N GLN A 195 -17.77 10.18 -2.23
CA GLN A 195 -17.72 9.70 -3.62
C GLN A 195 -18.23 10.72 -4.65
N ASP A 196 -18.67 11.89 -4.18
CA ASP A 196 -19.29 12.91 -5.05
C ASP A 196 -18.28 13.52 -6.02
N THR A 197 -18.68 13.72 -7.27
CA THR A 197 -17.89 14.47 -8.25
C THR A 197 -18.06 15.96 -8.00
N VAL A 198 -17.00 16.64 -7.57
CA VAL A 198 -16.94 18.10 -7.54
C VAL A 198 -16.55 18.61 -8.94
N GLY A 199 -17.13 19.74 -9.37
CA GLY A 199 -16.76 20.37 -10.63
C GLY A 199 -15.27 20.71 -10.70
N ASP A 200 -14.67 20.59 -11.89
CA ASP A 200 -13.26 20.94 -12.07
C ASP A 200 -13.02 22.42 -11.71
N GLY A 201 -12.01 22.68 -10.89
CA GLY A 201 -11.62 24.03 -10.47
C GLY A 201 -12.19 24.53 -9.13
N ASP A 202 -13.17 23.86 -8.52
CA ASP A 202 -13.71 24.28 -7.21
C ASP A 202 -12.88 23.70 -6.04
N TRP A 203 -11.65 24.20 -5.89
CA TRP A 203 -10.73 23.79 -4.81
C TRP A 203 -11.25 24.13 -3.42
N GLU A 204 -11.92 25.27 -3.28
CA GLU A 204 -12.50 25.69 -2.01
C GLU A 204 -13.64 24.74 -1.59
N GLY A 205 -14.59 24.47 -2.48
CA GLY A 205 -15.66 23.51 -2.23
C GLY A 205 -15.13 22.12 -1.93
N LEU A 206 -14.08 21.69 -2.62
CA LEU A 206 -13.46 20.38 -2.40
C LEU A 206 -12.71 20.27 -1.06
N LEU A 207 -11.94 21.30 -0.67
CA LEU A 207 -11.31 21.33 0.65
C LEU A 207 -12.37 21.39 1.76
N ARG A 208 -13.40 22.24 1.63
CA ARG A 208 -14.53 22.29 2.58
C ARG A 208 -15.23 20.94 2.70
N THR A 209 -15.49 20.29 1.57
CA THR A 209 -16.08 18.94 1.50
C THR A 209 -15.19 17.89 2.15
N SER A 210 -13.88 18.12 2.15
CA SER A 210 -12.88 17.29 2.83
C SER A 210 -12.69 17.63 4.31
N GLY A 211 -13.58 18.45 4.89
CA GLY A 211 -13.55 18.81 6.31
C GLY A 211 -12.62 19.97 6.64
N PHE A 212 -12.03 20.64 5.66
CA PHE A 212 -11.18 21.80 5.89
C PHE A 212 -12.03 23.07 6.03
N ILE A 213 -11.99 23.67 7.21
CA ILE A 213 -12.59 24.98 7.46
C ILE A 213 -11.53 26.04 7.14
N LEU A 214 -11.70 26.71 6.01
CA LEU A 214 -10.84 27.82 5.60
C LEU A 214 -11.17 29.09 6.39
N GLU A 215 -10.16 29.88 6.75
CA GLU A 215 -10.35 31.12 7.51
C GLU A 215 -10.83 32.25 6.60
N SER A 216 -11.56 33.20 7.18
CA SER A 216 -11.95 34.44 6.49
C SER A 216 -10.69 35.25 6.15
N GLY A 217 -10.24 35.16 4.90
CA GLY A 217 -9.00 35.79 4.46
C GLY A 217 -8.14 34.87 3.59
N THR A 218 -8.42 33.57 3.58
CA THR A 218 -7.71 32.65 2.70
C THR A 218 -8.26 32.69 1.29
N SER A 219 -7.35 32.78 0.34
CA SER A 219 -7.64 32.78 -1.08
C SER A 219 -6.97 31.60 -1.74
N LEU A 220 -7.73 30.91 -2.60
CA LEU A 220 -7.25 29.85 -3.46
C LEU A 220 -7.43 30.32 -4.89
N THR A 221 -6.32 30.46 -5.61
CA THR A 221 -6.32 30.88 -7.02
C THR A 221 -5.49 29.90 -7.82
N GLU A 222 -5.94 29.55 -9.02
CA GLU A 222 -5.12 28.82 -9.98
C GLU A 222 -4.35 29.83 -10.84
N ASP A 223 -3.02 29.70 -10.91
CA ASP A 223 -2.21 30.56 -11.77
C ASP A 223 -2.25 30.08 -13.24
N ALA A 224 -1.71 30.88 -14.15
CA ALA A 224 -1.67 30.54 -15.58
C ALA A 224 -0.84 29.28 -15.91
N GLY A 225 0.00 28.82 -14.98
CA GLY A 225 0.79 27.60 -15.10
C GLY A 225 0.06 26.35 -14.59
N GLY A 226 -1.19 26.48 -14.12
CA GLY A 226 -1.92 25.38 -13.48
C GLY A 226 -1.38 25.03 -12.10
N HIS A 227 -0.78 25.99 -11.39
CA HIS A 227 -0.46 25.84 -9.98
C HIS A 227 -1.61 26.35 -9.12
N LEU A 228 -1.96 25.59 -8.08
CA LEU A 228 -2.79 26.07 -7.00
C LEU A 228 -1.94 26.98 -6.10
N VAL A 229 -2.31 28.26 -6.05
CA VAL A 229 -1.74 29.27 -5.16
C VAL A 229 -2.70 29.49 -4.00
N VAL A 230 -2.22 29.23 -2.79
CA VAL A 230 -2.96 29.40 -1.54
C VAL A 230 -2.30 30.52 -0.75
N LYS A 231 -3.04 31.59 -0.44
CA LYS A 231 -2.59 32.67 0.44
C LYS A 231 -3.46 32.69 1.68
N GLY A 232 -2.84 32.64 2.84
CA GLY A 232 -3.53 32.55 4.12
C GLY A 232 -2.56 32.57 5.29
N SER A 233 -3.05 32.30 6.49
CA SER A 233 -2.20 32.11 7.67
C SER A 233 -1.28 30.89 7.50
N ASN A 234 -0.11 30.89 8.14
CA ASN A 234 0.80 29.73 8.12
C ASN A 234 0.12 28.44 8.60
N ALA A 235 -0.75 28.53 9.62
CA ALA A 235 -1.53 27.39 10.09
C ALA A 235 -2.45 26.83 9.01
N GLU A 236 -3.05 27.69 8.19
CA GLU A 236 -3.90 27.28 7.08
C GLU A 236 -3.11 26.72 5.90
N ILE A 237 -1.96 27.31 5.59
CA ILE A 237 -1.03 26.76 4.61
C ILE A 237 -0.54 25.38 5.04
N ALA A 238 -0.27 25.17 6.33
CA ALA A 238 0.09 23.86 6.86
C ALA A 238 -1.05 22.85 6.69
N ARG A 239 -2.31 23.26 6.95
CA ARG A 239 -3.52 22.45 6.68
C ARG A 239 -3.60 22.00 5.24
N VAL A 240 -3.59 22.94 4.30
CA VAL A 240 -3.74 22.65 2.88
C VAL A 240 -2.55 21.83 2.36
N ARG A 241 -1.32 22.17 2.77
CA ARG A 241 -0.11 21.41 2.40
C ARG A 241 -0.19 19.96 2.88
N SER A 242 -0.66 19.73 4.10
CA SER A 242 -0.83 18.38 4.65
C SER A 242 -1.83 17.57 3.84
N ALA A 243 -2.98 18.16 3.49
CA ALA A 243 -4.00 17.55 2.65
C ALA A 243 -3.44 17.16 1.26
N LEU A 244 -2.78 18.12 0.60
CA LEU A 244 -2.19 17.93 -0.72
C LEU A 244 -1.09 16.86 -0.68
N LYS A 245 -0.24 16.86 0.35
CA LYS A 245 0.81 15.85 0.53
C LYS A 245 0.21 14.45 0.65
N LEU A 246 -0.86 14.27 1.41
CA LEU A 246 -1.53 12.97 1.52
C LEU A 246 -2.18 12.57 0.20
N ALA A 247 -2.87 13.48 -0.48
CA ALA A 247 -3.50 13.19 -1.75
C ALA A 247 -2.49 12.86 -2.87
N ALA A 248 -1.32 13.50 -2.87
CA ALA A 248 -0.27 13.23 -3.86
C ALA A 248 0.32 11.81 -3.74
N GLN A 249 0.30 11.20 -2.56
CA GLN A 249 0.86 9.87 -2.35
C GLN A 249 0.05 8.81 -3.11
N HIS A 250 0.73 8.12 -4.03
CA HIS A 250 0.16 7.01 -4.79
C HIS A 250 -0.02 5.77 -3.91
N GLY A 251 -1.05 4.98 -4.21
CA GLY A 251 -1.18 3.65 -3.61
C GLY A 251 0.08 2.83 -3.90
N ARG A 252 0.68 2.29 -2.84
CA ARG A 252 1.86 1.43 -2.95
C ARG A 252 1.47 0.13 -3.63
N GLN A 253 2.36 -0.37 -4.46
CA GLN A 253 2.21 -1.67 -5.09
C GLN A 253 3.03 -2.70 -4.32
N ILE A 254 2.55 -3.93 -4.32
CA ILE A 254 3.23 -5.08 -3.74
C ILE A 254 3.34 -6.16 -4.81
N LYS A 255 4.52 -6.77 -4.89
CA LYS A 255 4.78 -7.95 -5.69
C LYS A 255 4.74 -9.17 -4.78
N LEU A 256 3.85 -10.09 -5.11
CA LEU A 256 3.69 -11.38 -4.47
C LEU A 256 4.42 -12.41 -5.32
N THR A 257 5.35 -13.14 -4.71
CA THR A 257 6.06 -14.24 -5.36
C THR A 257 5.83 -15.50 -4.55
N THR A 258 5.21 -16.50 -5.18
CA THR A 258 4.98 -17.81 -4.57
C THR A 258 5.92 -18.85 -5.18
N ARG A 259 6.43 -19.75 -4.34
CA ARG A 259 7.13 -20.96 -4.77
C ARG A 259 6.58 -22.17 -4.05
N LEU A 260 6.58 -23.31 -4.73
CA LEU A 260 6.28 -24.61 -4.16
C LEU A 260 7.54 -25.45 -4.13
N ILE A 261 7.73 -26.13 -3.00
CA ILE A 261 8.85 -27.04 -2.78
C ILE A 261 8.25 -28.40 -2.45
N SER A 262 8.62 -29.42 -3.20
CA SER A 262 8.32 -30.81 -2.86
C SER A 262 9.62 -31.51 -2.49
N THR A 263 9.64 -32.25 -1.38
CA THR A 263 10.83 -32.98 -0.92
C THR A 263 10.43 -34.31 -0.27
N ASP A 264 11.33 -35.29 -0.29
CA ASP A 264 11.12 -36.64 0.24
C ASP A 264 11.33 -36.75 1.75
N ALA A 265 11.83 -35.70 2.38
CA ALA A 265 12.01 -35.65 3.82
C ALA A 265 11.79 -34.22 4.34
N PRO A 266 11.33 -34.06 5.59
CA PRO A 266 10.90 -32.78 6.09
C PRO A 266 12.04 -31.76 6.09
N VAL A 267 11.66 -30.50 5.92
CA VAL A 267 12.53 -29.33 6.11
C VAL A 267 12.40 -28.90 7.57
N ASP A 268 13.52 -28.82 8.27
CA ASP A 268 13.56 -28.30 9.64
C ASP A 268 13.51 -26.77 9.60
N LEU A 269 12.38 -26.19 10.00
CA LEU A 269 12.15 -24.76 10.01
C LEU A 269 12.08 -24.28 11.45
N ALA A 270 13.15 -23.62 11.90
CA ALA A 270 13.19 -23.02 13.25
C ALA A 270 12.09 -21.95 13.46
N LYS A 271 11.67 -21.29 12.37
CA LYS A 271 10.60 -20.29 12.37
C LYS A 271 9.89 -20.27 11.00
N PRO A 272 8.60 -19.85 10.95
CA PRO A 272 7.83 -19.81 9.71
C PRO A 272 8.22 -18.66 8.78
N ASN A 273 8.78 -17.57 9.30
CA ASN A 273 9.19 -16.41 8.52
C ASN A 273 10.70 -16.39 8.35
N LEU A 274 11.19 -16.35 7.12
CA LEU A 274 12.60 -16.29 6.79
C LEU A 274 12.98 -14.89 6.32
N THR A 275 14.08 -14.37 6.85
CA THR A 275 14.75 -13.19 6.30
C THR A 275 15.31 -13.48 4.90
N PRO A 276 15.62 -12.46 4.08
CA PRO A 276 16.19 -12.66 2.76
C PRO A 276 17.45 -13.56 2.74
N ASP A 277 18.32 -13.45 3.75
CA ASP A 277 19.55 -14.24 3.84
C ASP A 277 19.28 -15.70 4.26
N GLU A 278 18.39 -15.91 5.25
CA GLU A 278 17.95 -17.25 5.65
C GLU A 278 17.23 -17.96 4.51
N TRP A 279 16.40 -17.22 3.76
CA TRP A 279 15.73 -17.70 2.57
C TRP A 279 16.73 -18.14 1.50
N GLN A 280 17.74 -17.33 1.21
CA GLN A 280 18.80 -17.69 0.26
C GLN A 280 19.63 -18.89 0.74
N ALA A 281 19.88 -19.02 2.05
CA ALA A 281 20.55 -20.18 2.62
C ALA A 281 19.70 -21.45 2.45
N LEU A 282 18.41 -21.40 2.80
CA LEU A 282 17.48 -22.51 2.62
C LEU A 282 17.40 -22.93 1.15
N MET A 283 17.33 -21.97 0.21
CA MET A 283 17.28 -22.31 -1.21
C MET A 283 18.53 -23.00 -1.72
N ARG A 284 19.72 -22.62 -1.22
CA ARG A 284 20.97 -23.31 -1.54
C ARG A 284 21.00 -24.72 -0.98
N GLU A 285 20.54 -24.90 0.26
CA GLU A 285 20.42 -26.22 0.89
C GLU A 285 19.48 -27.13 0.08
N LEU A 286 18.27 -26.65 -0.19
CA LEU A 286 17.25 -27.40 -0.91
C LEU A 286 17.66 -27.76 -2.34
N ALA A 287 18.37 -26.86 -3.04
CA ALA A 287 18.91 -27.13 -4.36
C ALA A 287 20.00 -28.23 -4.36
N SER A 288 20.69 -28.45 -3.23
CA SER A 288 21.69 -29.51 -3.09
C SER A 288 21.10 -30.87 -2.69
N ARG A 289 19.85 -30.88 -2.21
CA ARG A 289 19.19 -32.09 -1.69
C ARG A 289 18.57 -32.90 -2.83
N LYS A 290 18.96 -34.17 -2.95
CA LYS A 290 18.35 -35.11 -3.90
C LYS A 290 16.87 -35.31 -3.56
N GLY A 291 16.01 -35.40 -4.58
CA GLY A 291 14.57 -35.60 -4.39
C GLY A 291 13.79 -34.31 -4.10
N THR A 292 14.45 -33.15 -4.11
CA THR A 292 13.78 -31.85 -4.00
C THR A 292 13.38 -31.32 -5.38
N GLU A 293 12.12 -30.97 -5.53
CA GLU A 293 11.56 -30.26 -6.67
C GLU A 293 11.17 -28.84 -6.25
N LEU A 294 11.61 -27.85 -7.01
CA LEU A 294 11.26 -26.45 -6.81
C LEU A 294 10.49 -25.94 -8.02
N THR A 295 9.27 -25.47 -7.77
CA THR A 295 8.42 -24.84 -8.79
C THR A 295 8.22 -23.38 -8.43
N THR A 296 8.56 -22.49 -9.35
CA THR A 296 8.27 -21.05 -9.20
C THR A 296 6.96 -20.73 -9.92
N GLU A 297 6.02 -20.17 -9.19
CA GLU A 297 4.74 -19.73 -9.76
C GLU A 297 4.86 -18.32 -10.38
N PRO A 298 3.93 -17.93 -11.26
CA PRO A 298 3.81 -16.56 -11.71
C PRO A 298 3.74 -15.60 -10.52
N SER A 299 4.48 -14.49 -10.59
CA SER A 299 4.33 -13.42 -9.60
C SER A 299 3.18 -12.49 -9.99
N VAL A 300 2.41 -12.02 -9.01
CA VAL A 300 1.37 -11.00 -9.23
C VAL A 300 1.72 -9.71 -8.50
N THR A 301 1.42 -8.59 -9.17
CA THR A 301 1.48 -7.27 -8.58
C THR A 301 0.07 -6.79 -8.25
N ALA A 302 -0.15 -6.34 -7.02
CA ALA A 302 -1.41 -5.77 -6.58
C ALA A 302 -1.17 -4.45 -5.84
N ARG A 303 -2.19 -3.62 -5.70
CA ARG A 303 -2.12 -2.47 -4.78
C ARG A 303 -2.33 -2.96 -3.36
N GLU A 304 -1.72 -2.28 -2.39
CA GLU A 304 -1.97 -2.59 -0.98
C GLU A 304 -3.47 -2.53 -0.66
N GLY A 305 -3.98 -3.57 0.00
CA GLY A 305 -5.41 -3.72 0.35
C GLY A 305 -6.29 -4.36 -0.72
N GLU A 306 -5.81 -4.53 -1.96
CA GLU A 306 -6.55 -5.23 -3.01
C GLU A 306 -6.29 -6.74 -2.98
N HIS A 307 -7.27 -7.52 -3.46
CA HIS A 307 -7.12 -8.97 -3.64
C HIS A 307 -6.33 -9.25 -4.92
N ALA A 308 -5.31 -10.10 -4.79
CA ALA A 308 -4.50 -10.62 -5.88
C ALA A 308 -4.89 -12.08 -6.14
N ASN A 309 -5.36 -12.38 -7.34
CA ASN A 309 -5.69 -13.74 -7.74
C ASN A 309 -4.59 -14.28 -8.66
N MET A 310 -4.05 -15.46 -8.33
CA MET A 310 -3.15 -16.23 -9.19
C MET A 310 -3.82 -17.56 -9.52
N GLU A 311 -4.02 -17.85 -10.79
CA GLU A 311 -4.67 -19.07 -11.25
C GLU A 311 -3.79 -19.75 -12.31
N ILE A 312 -3.38 -20.99 -12.02
CA ILE A 312 -2.79 -21.91 -12.98
C ILE A 312 -3.78 -23.07 -13.11
N ILE A 313 -4.82 -22.87 -13.91
CA ILE A 313 -5.92 -23.82 -14.04
C ILE A 313 -6.03 -24.40 -15.45
N ARG A 314 -6.50 -25.64 -15.54
CA ARG A 314 -7.02 -26.28 -16.74
C ARG A 314 -8.49 -26.55 -16.53
N GLU A 315 -9.33 -26.03 -17.42
CA GLU A 315 -10.76 -26.28 -17.41
C GLU A 315 -11.04 -27.74 -17.78
N LYS A 316 -11.91 -28.40 -17.03
CA LYS A 316 -12.44 -29.71 -17.37
C LYS A 316 -13.69 -29.51 -18.21
N ILE A 317 -13.63 -29.92 -19.47
CA ILE A 317 -14.72 -29.78 -20.43
C ILE A 317 -15.37 -31.15 -20.65
N GLU A 318 -16.69 -31.24 -20.43
CA GLU A 318 -17.50 -32.41 -20.76
C GLU A 318 -18.58 -31.98 -21.77
N GLY A 319 -18.42 -32.43 -23.03
CA GLY A 319 -19.20 -31.91 -24.15
C GLY A 319 -18.90 -30.43 -24.41
N ASP A 320 -19.93 -29.58 -24.45
CA ASP A 320 -19.80 -28.13 -24.67
C ASP A 320 -19.85 -27.32 -23.35
N ARG A 321 -19.67 -27.96 -22.19
CA ARG A 321 -19.76 -27.30 -20.87
C ARG A 321 -18.49 -27.47 -20.06
N ILE A 322 -18.07 -26.38 -19.41
CA ILE A 322 -17.06 -26.40 -18.36
C ILE A 322 -17.72 -26.97 -17.10
N VAL A 323 -17.27 -28.16 -16.69
CA VAL A 323 -17.81 -28.86 -15.51
C VAL A 323 -16.95 -28.68 -14.25
N GLY A 324 -15.73 -28.15 -14.41
CA GLY A 324 -14.83 -27.90 -13.30
C GLY A 324 -13.48 -27.40 -13.77
N TRP A 325 -12.51 -27.40 -12.85
CA TRP A 325 -11.13 -27.04 -13.14
C TRP A 325 -10.19 -27.91 -12.31
N THR A 326 -9.00 -28.06 -12.84
CA THR A 326 -7.85 -28.74 -12.22
C THR A 326 -6.68 -27.76 -12.24
N GLY A 327 -5.71 -27.91 -11.35
CA GLY A 327 -4.58 -27.00 -11.20
C GLY A 327 -4.54 -26.33 -9.83
N LEU A 328 -4.12 -25.08 -9.81
CA LEU A 328 -3.77 -24.34 -8.60
C LEU A 328 -4.36 -22.93 -8.64
N LYS A 329 -4.98 -22.52 -7.54
CA LYS A 329 -5.56 -21.19 -7.35
C LYS A 329 -5.08 -20.60 -6.04
N HIS A 330 -4.61 -19.35 -6.10
CA HIS A 330 -4.30 -18.52 -4.94
C HIS A 330 -5.15 -17.26 -4.98
N GLU A 331 -5.74 -16.93 -3.84
CA GLU A 331 -6.33 -15.64 -3.55
C GLU A 331 -5.58 -15.05 -2.35
N ILE A 332 -4.80 -14.01 -2.62
CA ILE A 332 -3.93 -13.37 -1.63
C ILE A 332 -4.41 -11.95 -1.42
N SER A 333 -4.67 -11.58 -0.17
CA SER A 333 -4.86 -10.19 0.22
C SER A 333 -3.67 -9.75 1.05
N ALA A 334 -3.16 -8.54 0.83
CA ALA A 334 -2.01 -8.03 1.55
C ALA A 334 -2.09 -6.52 1.70
N THR A 335 -1.89 -6.05 2.92
CA THR A 335 -1.90 -4.64 3.29
C THR A 335 -0.82 -4.37 4.32
N ARG A 336 -0.31 -3.14 4.38
CA ARG A 336 0.64 -2.77 5.44
C ARG A 336 -0.11 -2.52 6.75
N ALA A 337 0.44 -3.05 7.83
CA ALA A 337 0.07 -2.72 9.20
C ALA A 337 1.31 -2.78 10.07
N GLY A 338 1.54 -1.71 10.84
CA GLY A 338 2.79 -1.51 11.57
C GLY A 338 3.99 -1.47 10.63
N LEU A 339 5.03 -2.25 10.94
CA LEU A 339 6.23 -2.38 10.11
C LEU A 339 6.20 -3.58 9.16
N LYS A 340 5.05 -4.24 9.07
CA LYS A 340 4.89 -5.47 8.30
C LYS A 340 3.80 -5.34 7.26
N ILE A 341 3.84 -6.27 6.32
CA ILE A 341 2.78 -6.55 5.38
C ILE A 341 2.01 -7.72 5.99
N VAL A 342 0.75 -7.46 6.31
CA VAL A 342 -0.17 -8.43 6.89
C VAL A 342 -1.20 -8.81 5.85
N GLY A 343 -1.64 -10.05 5.88
CA GLY A 343 -2.53 -10.53 4.84
C GLY A 343 -3.05 -11.92 5.10
N SER A 344 -3.94 -12.33 4.22
CA SER A 344 -4.50 -13.67 4.17
C SER A 344 -4.11 -14.32 2.86
N ASP A 345 -3.88 -15.62 2.92
CA ASP A 345 -3.60 -16.45 1.77
C ASP A 345 -4.53 -17.64 1.72
N LYS A 346 -5.39 -17.67 0.71
CA LYS A 346 -6.23 -18.81 0.39
C LYS A 346 -5.65 -19.51 -0.83
N SER A 347 -5.31 -20.77 -0.65
CA SER A 347 -4.67 -21.56 -1.70
C SER A 347 -5.44 -22.88 -1.86
N GLU A 348 -5.79 -23.23 -3.09
CA GLU A 348 -6.52 -24.43 -3.45
C GLU A 348 -5.85 -25.14 -4.62
N LYS A 349 -5.53 -26.43 -4.44
CA LYS A 349 -5.05 -27.31 -5.51
C LYS A 349 -6.09 -28.39 -5.78
N ARG A 350 -6.49 -28.52 -7.05
CA ARG A 350 -7.37 -29.59 -7.55
C ARG A 350 -6.61 -30.46 -8.55
N PRO A 351 -6.27 -31.72 -8.23
CA PRO A 351 -5.53 -32.56 -9.15
C PRO A 351 -6.39 -32.99 -10.35
N GLU A 352 -5.74 -33.37 -11.45
CA GLU A 352 -6.43 -33.84 -12.66
C GLU A 352 -7.09 -35.21 -12.46
N VAL A 353 -6.44 -36.06 -11.65
CA VAL A 353 -6.97 -37.33 -11.17
C VAL A 353 -7.11 -37.22 -9.66
N ASP A 354 -8.20 -37.74 -9.09
CA ASP A 354 -8.37 -37.77 -7.64
C ASP A 354 -7.41 -38.79 -7.00
N ASP A 355 -6.17 -38.36 -6.78
CA ASP A 355 -5.08 -39.12 -6.18
C ASP A 355 -4.84 -38.71 -4.71
N GLY A 356 -5.75 -37.92 -4.13
CA GLY A 356 -5.60 -37.33 -2.81
C GLY A 356 -4.53 -36.23 -2.71
N SER A 357 -3.94 -35.79 -3.84
CA SER A 357 -2.95 -34.68 -3.84
C SER A 357 -3.58 -33.29 -3.85
N GLY A 358 -4.91 -33.20 -3.83
CA GLY A 358 -5.66 -31.97 -3.64
C GLY A 358 -5.53 -31.44 -2.21
N TRP A 359 -5.53 -30.12 -2.08
CA TRP A 359 -5.43 -29.48 -0.77
C TRP A 359 -6.06 -28.09 -0.81
N LEU A 360 -6.56 -27.66 0.34
CA LEU A 360 -7.08 -26.31 0.59
C LEU A 360 -6.40 -25.79 1.86
N SER A 361 -5.86 -24.59 1.79
CA SER A 361 -5.25 -23.93 2.94
C SER A 361 -5.65 -22.47 3.00
N GLU A 362 -5.98 -22.00 4.19
CA GLU A 362 -6.18 -20.58 4.49
C GLU A 362 -5.21 -20.20 5.62
N ASN A 363 -4.37 -19.21 5.39
CA ASN A 363 -3.33 -18.80 6.34
C ASN A 363 -3.22 -17.28 6.42
N ASP A 364 -3.12 -16.78 7.64
CA ASP A 364 -2.70 -15.40 7.86
C ASP A 364 -1.16 -15.32 7.97
N PHE A 365 -0.62 -14.22 7.43
CA PHE A 365 0.79 -13.90 7.50
C PHE A 365 1.02 -12.45 7.96
N ALA A 366 2.21 -12.23 8.53
CA ALA A 366 2.72 -10.92 8.89
C ALA A 366 4.23 -10.93 8.63
N LEU A 367 4.66 -10.25 7.56
CA LEU A 367 6.01 -10.32 7.02
C LEU A 367 6.64 -8.93 6.97
N HIS A 368 7.91 -8.80 7.34
CA HIS A 368 8.65 -7.60 6.94
C HIS A 368 8.84 -7.58 5.42
N PRO A 369 8.98 -6.40 4.80
CA PRO A 369 9.26 -6.28 3.38
C PRO A 369 10.42 -7.19 2.93
N GLY A 370 10.14 -8.11 2.00
CA GLY A 370 11.13 -9.06 1.47
C GLY A 370 11.30 -10.35 2.28
N GLU A 371 10.67 -10.50 3.45
CA GLU A 371 10.62 -11.80 4.15
C GLU A 371 9.75 -12.81 3.39
N THR A 372 9.99 -14.08 3.68
CA THR A 372 9.28 -15.21 3.10
C THR A 372 8.53 -15.99 4.19
N ASP A 373 7.20 -16.12 4.10
CA ASP A 373 6.41 -17.04 4.91
C ASP A 373 6.51 -18.45 4.30
N VAL A 374 6.87 -19.44 5.11
CA VAL A 374 7.03 -20.84 4.71
C VAL A 374 6.01 -21.71 5.43
N ARG A 375 5.19 -22.44 4.67
CA ARG A 375 4.10 -23.27 5.20
C ARG A 375 4.12 -24.66 4.61
N LEU A 376 4.01 -25.68 5.45
CA LEU A 376 3.69 -27.03 5.00
C LEU A 376 2.22 -27.05 4.55
N VAL A 377 1.97 -27.30 3.27
CA VAL A 377 0.61 -27.36 2.70
C VAL A 377 0.09 -28.78 2.55
N SER A 378 0.99 -29.76 2.45
CA SER A 378 0.63 -31.18 2.35
C SER A 378 1.80 -32.06 2.78
N SER A 379 1.50 -33.15 3.48
CA SER A 379 2.46 -34.22 3.77
C SER A 379 1.77 -35.57 3.59
N GLY A 380 2.21 -36.36 2.61
CA GLY A 380 1.61 -37.65 2.30
C GLY A 380 2.47 -38.45 1.32
N ASN A 381 2.40 -39.78 1.40
CA ASN A 381 3.19 -40.71 0.56
C ASN A 381 4.71 -40.46 0.63
N GLY A 382 5.21 -40.01 1.78
CA GLY A 382 6.62 -39.65 1.95
C GLY A 382 7.04 -38.34 1.26
N ILE A 383 6.10 -37.57 0.71
CA ILE A 383 6.36 -36.28 0.07
C ILE A 383 5.85 -35.16 0.97
N TYR A 384 6.71 -34.21 1.28
CA TYR A 384 6.41 -32.98 1.99
C TYR A 384 6.37 -31.82 1.01
N ARG A 385 5.26 -31.07 1.01
CA ARG A 385 5.06 -29.91 0.15
C ARG A 385 4.99 -28.65 0.97
N TYR A 386 5.89 -27.73 0.67
CA TYR A 386 5.98 -26.42 1.29
C TYR A 386 5.59 -25.36 0.28
N ARG A 387 4.88 -24.35 0.76
CA ARG A 387 4.58 -23.12 0.04
C ARG A 387 5.37 -21.98 0.66
N LEU A 388 5.91 -21.13 -0.21
CA LEU A 388 6.77 -20.03 0.17
C LEU A 388 6.23 -18.75 -0.46
N LEU A 389 5.76 -17.83 0.38
CA LEU A 389 5.21 -16.54 -0.03
C LEU A 389 6.18 -15.43 0.33
N THR A 390 6.71 -14.74 -0.68
CA THR A 390 7.49 -13.51 -0.48
C THR A 390 6.68 -12.31 -0.90
N VAL A 391 6.62 -11.29 -0.05
CA VAL A 391 5.92 -10.04 -0.34
C VAL A 391 6.90 -8.87 -0.39
N THR A 392 7.03 -8.27 -1.57
CA THR A 392 8.00 -7.20 -1.83
C THR A 392 7.27 -5.94 -2.26
N PRO A 393 7.31 -4.84 -1.49
CA PRO A 393 6.83 -3.54 -1.95
C PRO A 393 7.58 -3.11 -3.21
N ILE A 394 6.87 -2.57 -4.18
CA ILE A 394 7.43 -2.11 -5.46
C ILE A 394 6.91 -0.71 -5.80
N ASP A 395 7.72 0.04 -6.56
CA ASP A 395 7.31 1.31 -7.15
C ASP A 395 6.40 1.09 -8.37
N ALA A 396 5.91 2.18 -8.96
CA ALA A 396 5.07 2.12 -10.17
C ALA A 396 5.79 1.54 -11.40
N ALA A 397 7.12 1.45 -11.39
CA ALA A 397 7.95 0.82 -12.42
C ALA A 397 8.26 -0.66 -12.11
N GLY A 398 7.71 -1.21 -11.02
CA GLY A 398 7.93 -2.60 -10.61
C GLY A 398 9.29 -2.84 -9.93
N ARG A 399 10.02 -1.78 -9.57
CA ARG A 399 11.30 -1.90 -8.84
C ARG A 399 11.03 -2.08 -7.36
N PRO A 400 11.74 -2.99 -6.66
CA PRO A 400 11.62 -3.13 -5.22
C PRO A 400 11.85 -1.79 -4.51
N LEU A 401 10.97 -1.43 -3.59
CA LEU A 401 11.23 -0.40 -2.60
C LEU A 401 12.10 -1.08 -1.54
N ASP A 402 13.40 -0.93 -1.69
CA ASP A 402 14.39 -1.29 -0.69
C ASP A 402 13.96 -0.66 0.64
N GLY A 403 13.65 -1.51 1.64
CA GLY A 403 13.05 -1.11 2.92
C GLY A 403 13.86 -0.08 3.73
N SER A 404 15.01 0.35 3.23
CA SER A 404 15.54 1.69 3.50
C SER A 404 14.68 2.73 2.79
N ASP A 405 13.49 3.03 3.34
CA ASP A 405 12.68 4.22 3.03
C ASP A 405 13.47 5.51 3.35
N LYS A 406 14.65 5.73 2.76
CA LYS A 406 15.08 7.08 2.45
C LYS A 406 14.24 7.46 1.25
N PRO A 407 13.30 8.41 1.38
CA PRO A 407 12.57 8.90 0.24
C PRO A 407 13.59 9.28 -0.82
N GLN A 408 13.62 8.56 -1.94
CA GLN A 408 14.19 9.12 -3.16
C GLN A 408 13.21 10.22 -3.56
N ASP A 409 13.40 11.40 -2.98
CA ASP A 409 12.74 12.60 -3.45
C ASP A 409 13.07 12.69 -4.95
N PRO A 410 12.08 12.73 -5.86
CA PRO A 410 12.33 12.81 -7.30
C PRO A 410 13.09 14.09 -7.71
N GLY A 411 13.47 14.94 -6.75
CA GLY A 411 14.42 16.04 -6.91
C GLY A 411 15.59 16.09 -5.91
N GLN A 412 15.75 15.18 -4.94
CA GLN A 412 16.97 15.13 -4.14
C GLN A 412 18.03 14.32 -4.87
N THR A 413 18.82 15.04 -5.66
CA THR A 413 20.24 14.72 -5.73
C THR A 413 20.74 14.61 -4.29
N SER A 414 21.15 13.41 -3.86
CA SER A 414 22.01 13.30 -2.70
C SER A 414 23.13 14.30 -2.94
N THR A 415 23.18 15.37 -2.16
CA THR A 415 24.26 16.36 -2.24
C THR A 415 25.62 15.72 -1.94
N GLY A 416 25.62 14.48 -1.44
CA GLY A 416 26.75 13.57 -1.50
C GLY A 416 26.82 12.84 -2.84
N SER A 417 27.97 12.94 -3.49
CA SER A 417 28.38 12.09 -4.61
C SER A 417 28.10 10.60 -4.33
N PRO A 418 27.60 9.84 -5.32
CA PRO A 418 27.30 8.41 -5.17
C PRO A 418 28.55 7.62 -4.78
N MET A 419 28.41 6.52 -4.02
CA MET A 419 29.50 5.60 -3.68
C MET A 419 29.64 4.52 -4.75
N ALA A 420 30.87 4.21 -5.16
CA ALA A 420 31.15 3.19 -6.17
C ALA A 420 31.15 1.77 -5.57
N ASN A 421 30.90 0.76 -6.40
CA ASN A 421 30.94 -0.65 -5.97
C ASN A 421 32.32 -1.25 -6.27
N ALA A 422 32.94 -1.95 -5.32
CA ALA A 422 34.22 -2.63 -5.55
C ALA A 422 34.07 -3.77 -6.59
N VAL A 423 35.10 -3.97 -7.43
CA VAL A 423 35.14 -5.06 -8.40
C VAL A 423 35.57 -6.35 -7.71
N THR A 424 34.70 -7.35 -7.68
CA THR A 424 35.01 -8.66 -7.10
C THR A 424 36.25 -9.28 -7.74
N GLY A 425 37.24 -9.65 -6.93
CA GLY A 425 38.49 -10.27 -7.38
C GLY A 425 39.56 -9.31 -7.92
N LYS A 426 39.32 -7.99 -7.92
CA LYS A 426 40.30 -6.98 -8.35
C LYS A 426 40.42 -5.85 -7.31
N ALA A 427 41.37 -6.00 -6.37
CA ALA A 427 41.62 -5.00 -5.34
C ALA A 427 42.04 -3.65 -5.94
N GLY A 428 41.44 -2.56 -5.42
CA GLY A 428 41.69 -1.20 -5.91
C GLY A 428 41.00 -0.83 -7.22
N PHE A 429 40.02 -1.63 -7.67
CA PHE A 429 39.16 -1.30 -8.80
C PHE A 429 37.71 -1.20 -8.36
N VAL A 430 36.99 -0.24 -8.92
CA VAL A 430 35.57 0.00 -8.63
C VAL A 430 34.77 0.17 -9.91
N PHE A 431 33.48 -0.12 -9.87
CA PHE A 431 32.53 0.22 -10.92
C PHE A 431 32.02 1.63 -10.70
N SER A 432 32.22 2.50 -11.69
CA SER A 432 31.66 3.85 -11.69
C SER A 432 30.12 3.78 -11.63
N PRO A 433 29.47 4.52 -10.71
CA PRO A 433 28.01 4.54 -10.61
C PRO A 433 27.33 5.20 -11.82
N TYR A 434 28.09 5.86 -12.69
CA TYR A 434 27.54 6.61 -13.84
C TYR A 434 27.42 5.78 -15.11
N ASN A 435 28.34 4.86 -15.35
CA ASN A 435 28.38 4.07 -16.58
C ASN A 435 28.80 2.61 -16.37
N ASN A 436 28.97 2.19 -15.11
CA ASN A 436 29.38 0.84 -14.75
C ASN A 436 30.73 0.39 -15.37
N LYS A 437 31.59 1.34 -15.78
CA LYS A 437 32.96 1.05 -16.21
C LYS A 437 33.89 0.89 -15.02
N ILE A 438 34.93 0.08 -15.20
CA ILE A 438 35.94 -0.15 -14.17
C ILE A 438 36.87 1.06 -14.10
N VAL A 439 37.01 1.64 -12.90
CA VAL A 439 37.93 2.73 -12.58
C VAL A 439 38.96 2.22 -11.59
N ASP A 440 40.23 2.54 -11.86
CA ASP A 440 41.35 2.25 -10.96
C ASP A 440 41.42 3.31 -9.86
N VAL A 441 41.35 2.86 -8.62
CA VAL A 441 41.39 3.68 -7.40
C VAL A 441 42.48 3.18 -6.44
N ARG A 442 43.49 2.45 -6.95
CA ARG A 442 44.63 2.01 -6.13
C ARG A 442 45.35 3.20 -5.49
N GLY A 443 45.56 3.12 -4.17
CA GLY A 443 46.19 4.18 -3.40
C GLY A 443 45.26 5.33 -2.99
N VAL A 444 43.98 5.28 -3.39
CA VAL A 444 42.98 6.25 -2.94
C VAL A 444 42.27 5.74 -1.67
N PRO A 445 42.25 6.50 -0.56
CA PRO A 445 41.56 6.09 0.66
C PRO A 445 40.04 5.94 0.46
N SER A 446 39.42 4.99 1.16
CA SER A 446 37.95 4.85 1.24
C SER A 446 37.31 6.18 1.69
N GLY A 447 36.16 6.49 1.10
CA GLY A 447 35.40 7.73 1.31
C GLY A 447 35.88 8.93 0.49
N THR A 448 37.05 8.85 -0.16
CA THR A 448 37.61 9.94 -0.99
C THR A 448 36.75 10.18 -2.23
N LEU A 449 36.55 11.44 -2.59
CA LEU A 449 35.88 11.83 -3.84
C LEU A 449 36.85 11.75 -5.02
N VAL A 450 36.48 10.95 -6.02
CA VAL A 450 37.25 10.75 -7.25
C VAL A 450 36.38 11.10 -8.45
N MET A 451 36.97 11.78 -9.44
CA MET A 451 36.30 12.06 -10.72
C MET A 451 36.42 10.84 -11.63
N ASP A 452 35.32 10.47 -12.29
CA ASP A 452 35.35 9.38 -13.27
C ASP A 452 36.17 9.79 -14.50
N PRO A 453 37.30 9.12 -14.80
CA PRO A 453 38.19 9.48 -15.90
C PRO A 453 37.56 9.24 -17.28
N SER A 454 36.44 8.53 -17.35
CA SER A 454 35.73 8.27 -18.60
C SER A 454 34.80 9.41 -19.03
N TYR A 455 34.65 10.46 -18.21
CA TYR A 455 33.91 11.68 -18.53
C TYR A 455 34.85 12.90 -18.58
N PRO A 456 34.56 13.90 -19.44
CA PRO A 456 35.29 15.16 -19.45
C PRO A 456 35.08 15.94 -18.14
N ALA A 457 36.09 16.68 -17.70
CA ALA A 457 36.09 17.41 -16.43
C ALA A 457 34.94 18.45 -16.31
N SER A 458 34.38 18.90 -17.43
CA SER A 458 33.22 19.81 -17.47
C SER A 458 31.94 19.19 -16.89
N GLU A 459 31.80 17.86 -16.90
CA GLU A 459 30.59 17.18 -16.46
C GLU A 459 30.54 16.89 -14.95
N LYS A 460 31.66 17.12 -14.23
CA LYS A 460 31.78 16.99 -12.76
C LYS A 460 31.20 15.68 -12.20
N LYS A 461 31.37 14.56 -12.91
CA LYS A 461 30.95 13.22 -12.48
C LYS A 461 31.91 12.68 -11.42
N VAL A 462 31.64 13.00 -10.16
CA VAL A 462 32.44 12.61 -8.99
C VAL A 462 31.72 11.55 -8.16
N PHE A 463 32.43 10.54 -7.68
CA PHE A 463 31.89 9.48 -6.82
C PHE A 463 32.83 9.22 -5.63
N ARG A 464 32.34 8.56 -4.58
CA ARG A 464 33.15 8.15 -3.41
C ARG A 464 33.68 6.73 -3.58
N VAL A 465 34.95 6.53 -3.24
CA VAL A 465 35.59 5.20 -3.17
C VAL A 465 34.99 4.43 -1.97
N PRO A 466 34.59 3.15 -2.13
CA PRO A 466 34.07 2.33 -1.05
C PRO A 466 35.11 2.01 0.03
#